data_AF-A0A8T5MSE6-F1
#
_entry.id   AF-A0A8T5MSE6-F1
#
_cell.length_a   1.000
_cell.length_b   1.000
_cell.length_c   1.000
_cell.angle_alpha   90.00
_cell.angle_beta   90.00
_cell.angle_gamma   90.00
#
_symmetry.space_group_name_H-M   'P 1'
#
loop_
_entity.id
_entity.type
_entity.pdbx_description
1 polymer ?
#
loop_
_entity_poly.entity_id
_entity_poly.type
_entity_poly.pdbx_seq_one_letter_code
_entity_poly.pdbx_strand_id
1 'polypeptide(L)'
;MYKIGIIGDKDTILSFKALGVVAYEAKNVEEASSMLRKACDEDFGIIFISERFARDLAEQISGVEMPIIIEIPDKKGSTGFGVEKLRRTVEKAVGTDILSKKGE
;
A
#
# COMPACT_ATOMS: atom_id res chain seq x y z
N MET A 1 1.27 -21.92 3.29
CA MET A 1 0.37 -21.00 4.01
C MET A 1 0.87 -19.60 3.75
N TYR A 2 0.02 -18.70 3.27
CA TYR A 2 0.46 -17.36 2.90
C TYR A 2 0.77 -16.50 4.14
N LYS A 3 1.84 -15.72 4.07
CA LYS A 3 2.26 -14.73 5.08
C LYS A 3 1.51 -13.41 4.86
N ILE A 4 1.44 -12.62 5.92
CA ILE A 4 1.03 -11.21 5.87
C ILE A 4 2.26 -10.38 6.17
N GLY A 5 2.51 -9.35 5.36
CA GLY A 5 3.63 -8.45 5.57
C GLY A 5 3.24 -6.98 5.58
N ILE A 6 4.17 -6.15 6.01
CA ILE A 6 4.06 -4.69 6.01
C ILE A 6 5.37 -4.05 5.56
N ILE A 7 5.29 -3.02 4.73
CA ILE A 7 6.39 -2.16 4.29
C ILE A 7 6.10 -0.73 4.76
N GLY A 8 6.96 -0.16 5.57
CA GLY A 8 6.73 1.19 6.11
C GLY A 8 7.89 1.72 6.93
N ASP A 9 7.70 2.92 7.48
CA ASP A 9 8.66 3.47 8.43
C ASP A 9 8.66 2.67 9.74
N LYS A 10 9.74 2.81 10.51
CA LYS A 10 9.96 2.07 11.76
C LYS A 10 8.79 2.12 12.73
N ASP A 11 8.15 3.28 12.85
CA ASP A 11 7.09 3.49 13.82
C ASP A 11 5.77 2.86 13.36
N THR A 12 5.51 2.90 12.05
CA THR A 12 4.32 2.29 11.44
C THR A 12 4.37 0.77 11.54
N ILE A 13 5.52 0.16 11.27
CA ILE A 13 5.64 -1.31 11.26
C ILE A 13 5.68 -1.94 12.65
N LEU A 14 6.06 -1.18 13.69
CA LEU A 14 6.25 -1.74 15.03
C LEU A 14 4.95 -2.30 15.61
N SER A 15 3.83 -1.61 15.39
CA SER A 15 2.49 -2.05 15.79
C SER A 15 2.08 -3.38 15.13
N PHE A 16 2.54 -3.62 13.90
CA PHE A 16 2.22 -4.82 13.14
C PHE A 16 3.10 -6.01 13.52
N LYS A 17 4.38 -5.77 13.89
CA LYS A 17 5.26 -6.82 14.43
C LYS A 17 4.65 -7.50 15.65
N ALA A 18 4.02 -6.74 16.54
CA ALA A 18 3.34 -7.27 17.72
C ALA A 18 2.20 -8.24 17.40
N LEU A 19 1.63 -8.14 16.19
CA LEU A 19 0.53 -8.97 15.69
C LEU A 19 1.02 -10.17 14.86
N GLY A 20 2.33 -10.42 14.79
CA GLY A 20 2.91 -11.53 14.02
C GLY A 20 3.03 -11.26 12.52
N VAL A 21 2.87 -10.01 12.07
CA VAL A 21 3.05 -9.60 10.67
C VAL A 21 4.54 -9.44 10.36
N VAL A 22 4.98 -9.94 9.20
CA VAL A 22 6.36 -9.80 8.74
C VAL A 22 6.61 -8.35 8.33
N ALA A 23 7.54 -7.68 9.01
CA ALA A 23 7.75 -6.25 8.82
C ALA A 23 9.07 -5.95 8.11
N TYR A 24 8.97 -5.21 7.02
CA TYR A 24 10.07 -4.62 6.28
C TYR A 24 10.13 -3.12 6.56
N GLU A 25 11.17 -2.69 7.26
CA GLU A 25 11.46 -1.27 7.46
C GLU A 25 12.06 -0.69 6.18
N ALA A 26 11.51 0.43 5.70
CA ALA A 26 12.05 1.19 4.60
C ALA A 26 12.22 2.66 5.00
N LYS A 27 13.38 3.23 4.68
CA LYS A 27 13.71 4.65 4.96
C LYS A 27 13.48 5.56 3.77
N ASN A 28 13.48 4.99 2.56
CA ASN A 28 13.31 5.69 1.29
C ASN A 28 12.59 4.77 0.29
N VAL A 29 12.28 5.34 -0.88
CA VAL A 29 11.52 4.67 -1.94
C VAL A 29 12.32 3.50 -2.53
N GLU A 30 13.64 3.62 -2.63
CA GLU A 30 14.52 2.58 -3.18
C GLU A 30 14.50 1.32 -2.31
N GLU A 31 14.60 1.48 -0.99
CA GLU A 31 14.46 0.40 -0.02
C GLU A 31 13.07 -0.23 -0.10
N ALA A 32 12.01 0.59 -0.09
CA ALA A 32 10.64 0.09 -0.20
C ALA A 32 10.42 -0.69 -1.51
N SER A 33 10.96 -0.22 -2.63
CA SER A 33 10.90 -0.89 -3.94
C SER A 33 11.59 -2.26 -3.91
N SER A 34 12.76 -2.34 -3.26
CA SER A 34 13.50 -3.59 -3.07
C SER A 34 12.74 -4.58 -2.19
N MET A 35 12.16 -4.11 -1.08
CA MET A 35 11.35 -4.93 -0.18
C MET A 35 10.07 -5.43 -0.86
N LEU A 36 9.43 -4.58 -1.69
CA LEU A 36 8.26 -4.97 -2.47
C LEU A 36 8.59 -6.09 -3.46
N ARG A 37 9.71 -5.98 -4.20
CA ARG A 37 10.18 -7.06 -5.09
C ARG A 37 10.40 -8.35 -4.32
N LYS A 38 11.15 -8.27 -3.21
CA LYS A 38 11.40 -9.43 -2.35
C LYS A 38 10.12 -10.06 -1.83
N ALA A 39 9.13 -9.25 -1.44
CA ALA A 39 7.85 -9.74 -0.97
C ALA A 39 7.02 -10.44 -2.08
N CYS A 40 7.21 -10.06 -3.35
CA CYS A 40 6.58 -10.75 -4.49
C CYS A 40 7.21 -12.13 -4.76
N ASP A 41 8.50 -12.29 -4.45
CA ASP A 41 9.22 -13.57 -4.60
C ASP A 41 9.00 -14.54 -3.42
N GLU A 42 8.36 -14.06 -2.35
CA GLU A 42 8.04 -14.84 -1.14
C GLU A 42 6.55 -15.22 -1.09
N ASP A 43 6.19 -16.24 -0.28
CA ASP A 43 4.80 -16.68 -0.10
C ASP A 43 3.95 -15.69 0.73
N PHE A 44 3.81 -14.43 0.30
CA PHE A 44 2.87 -13.47 0.86
C PHE A 44 1.51 -13.55 0.17
N GLY A 45 0.45 -13.42 0.96
CA GLY A 45 -0.90 -13.24 0.44
C GLY A 45 -1.29 -11.76 0.42
N ILE A 46 -0.87 -11.01 1.44
CA ILE A 46 -1.16 -9.59 1.62
C ILE A 46 0.12 -8.87 2.04
N ILE A 47 0.37 -7.72 1.43
CA ILE A 47 1.36 -6.74 1.88
C ILE A 47 0.66 -5.41 2.14
N PHE A 48 0.72 -4.96 3.38
CA PHE A 48 0.43 -3.57 3.70
C PHE A 48 1.62 -2.69 3.32
N ILE A 49 1.37 -1.53 2.73
CA ILE A 49 2.42 -0.56 2.40
C ILE A 49 1.96 0.84 2.78
N SER A 50 2.85 1.66 3.34
CA SER A 50 2.48 3.04 3.63
C SER A 50 2.11 3.79 2.34
N GLU A 51 1.08 4.65 2.42
CA GLU A 51 0.57 5.41 1.26
C GLU A 51 1.67 6.24 0.57
N ARG A 52 2.65 6.74 1.34
CA ARG A 52 3.79 7.49 0.78
C ARG A 52 4.60 6.65 -0.18
N PHE A 53 5.06 5.48 0.26
CA PHE A 53 5.82 4.59 -0.61
C PHE A 53 4.94 4.04 -1.74
N ALA A 54 3.68 3.73 -1.47
CA ALA A 54 2.78 3.24 -2.50
C ALA A 54 2.54 4.24 -3.63
N ARG A 55 2.50 5.53 -3.30
CA ARG A 55 2.39 6.62 -4.29
C ARG A 55 3.59 6.61 -5.25
N ASP A 56 4.79 6.56 -4.71
CA ASP A 56 6.02 6.56 -5.52
C ASP A 56 6.23 5.24 -6.28
N LEU A 57 5.64 4.14 -5.80
CA LEU A 57 5.73 2.81 -6.39
C LEU A 57 4.48 2.38 -7.16
N ALA A 58 3.58 3.32 -7.49
CA ALA A 58 2.27 3.00 -8.05
C ALA A 58 2.34 2.16 -9.34
N GLU A 59 3.29 2.46 -10.23
CA GLU A 59 3.51 1.69 -11.46
C GLU A 59 3.97 0.27 -11.16
N GLN A 60 4.95 0.12 -10.26
CA GLN A 60 5.45 -1.19 -9.83
C GLN A 60 4.32 -2.02 -9.21
N ILE A 61 3.49 -1.43 -8.35
CA ILE A 61 2.35 -2.09 -7.70
C ILE A 61 1.29 -2.52 -8.72
N SER A 62 1.06 -1.73 -9.76
CA SER A 62 0.02 -2.02 -10.76
C SER A 62 0.25 -3.32 -11.55
N GLY A 63 1.51 -3.78 -11.64
CA GLY A 63 1.89 -5.01 -12.30
C GLY A 63 1.99 -6.23 -11.37
N VAL A 64 1.70 -6.09 -10.08
CA VAL A 64 1.78 -7.20 -9.10
C VAL A 64 0.48 -8.00 -9.13
N GLU A 65 0.56 -9.28 -9.51
CA GLU A 65 -0.58 -10.21 -9.42
C GLU A 65 -0.75 -10.77 -8.00
N MET A 66 0.35 -11.14 -7.35
CA MET A 66 0.43 -11.59 -5.97
C MET A 66 1.73 -11.05 -5.35
N PRO A 67 1.73 -10.62 -4.07
CA PRO A 67 0.61 -10.54 -3.13
C PRO A 67 -0.38 -9.39 -3.38
N ILE A 68 -1.53 -9.41 -2.71
CA ILE A 68 -2.46 -8.26 -2.68
C ILE A 68 -1.78 -7.11 -1.92
N ILE A 69 -1.61 -5.98 -2.59
CA ILE A 69 -1.02 -4.77 -2.01
C ILE A 69 -2.12 -3.86 -1.45
N ILE A 70 -2.06 -3.57 -0.14
CA ILE A 70 -3.01 -2.68 0.54
C ILE A 70 -2.27 -1.45 1.06
N GLU A 71 -2.73 -0.29 0.64
CA GLU A 71 -2.17 1.00 1.03
C GLU A 71 -2.74 1.44 2.38
N ILE A 72 -1.88 1.84 3.31
CA ILE A 72 -2.29 2.30 4.65
C ILE A 72 -1.65 3.65 5.00
N PRO A 73 -2.33 4.48 5.81
CA PRO A 73 -1.70 5.67 6.39
C PRO A 73 -0.44 5.32 7.18
N ASP A 74 0.52 6.25 7.22
CA ASP A 74 1.64 6.18 8.17
C ASP A 74 1.33 6.99 9.44
N LYS A 75 2.27 7.01 10.39
CA LYS A 75 2.13 7.76 11.65
C LYS A 75 1.82 9.25 11.49
N LYS A 76 2.12 9.86 10.33
CA LYS A 76 1.84 11.27 10.04
C LYS A 76 0.46 11.46 9.41
N GLY A 77 -0.33 10.40 9.29
CA GLY A 77 -1.68 10.41 8.72
C GLY A 77 -1.74 9.92 7.27
N SER A 78 -2.95 9.92 6.73
CA SER A 78 -3.20 9.58 5.32
C SER A 78 -2.70 10.70 4.42
N THR A 79 -2.17 10.33 3.25
CA THR A 79 -1.84 11.26 2.17
C THR A 79 -3.01 11.47 1.20
N GLY A 80 -4.13 10.77 1.41
CA GLY A 80 -5.28 10.73 0.51
C GLY A 80 -5.10 9.81 -0.69
N PHE A 81 -3.94 9.14 -0.83
CA PHE A 81 -3.59 8.39 -2.03
C PHE A 81 -4.56 7.23 -2.32
N GLY A 82 -4.91 6.44 -1.31
CA GLY A 82 -5.83 5.32 -1.48
C GLY A 82 -7.24 5.77 -1.90
N VAL A 83 -7.73 6.87 -1.32
CA VAL A 83 -9.04 7.45 -1.68
C VAL A 83 -9.02 8.00 -3.11
N GLU A 84 -7.96 8.71 -3.48
CA GLU A 84 -7.76 9.21 -4.85
C GLU A 84 -7.72 8.06 -5.87
N LYS A 85 -6.98 6.99 -5.56
CA LYS A 85 -6.89 5.79 -6.40
C LYS A 85 -8.25 5.10 -6.56
N LEU A 86 -9.02 4.97 -5.48
CA LEU A 86 -10.40 4.46 -5.53
C LEU A 86 -11.27 5.33 -6.43
N ARG A 87 -11.24 6.65 -6.24
CA ARG A 87 -12.01 7.61 -7.04
C ARG A 87 -11.70 7.51 -8.53
N ARG A 88 -10.42 7.47 -8.91
CA ARG A 88 -9.98 7.25 -10.30
C ARG A 88 -10.43 5.91 -10.87
N THR A 89 -10.37 4.85 -10.06
CA THR A 89 -10.81 3.51 -10.47
C THR A 89 -12.32 3.50 -10.76
N VAL A 90 -13.09 4.14 -9.89
CA VAL A 90 -14.54 4.29 -10.03
C VAL A 90 -14.91 5.15 -11.24
N GLU A 91 -14.26 6.30 -11.43
CA GLU A 91 -14.45 7.13 -12.64
C GLU A 91 -14.14 6.35 -13.91
N LYS A 92 -13.05 5.58 -13.93
CA LYS A 92 -12.67 4.77 -15.09
C LYS A 92 -13.69 3.67 -15.39
N ALA A 93 -14.29 3.08 -14.36
CA ALA A 93 -15.25 1.99 -14.50
C ALA A 93 -16.67 2.47 -14.86
N VAL A 94 -17.12 3.58 -14.28
CA VAL A 94 -18.49 4.08 -14.39
C VAL A 94 -18.61 5.25 -15.38
N GLY A 95 -17.50 5.91 -15.71
CA GLY A 95 -17.44 7.09 -16.59
C GLY A 95 -17.75 8.41 -15.88
N THR A 96 -18.01 8.38 -14.57
CA THR A 96 -18.28 9.57 -13.77
C THR A 96 -17.85 9.38 -12.32
N ASP A 97 -17.65 10.50 -11.65
CA ASP A 97 -17.24 10.55 -10.26
C ASP A 97 -18.43 10.44 -9.32
N ILE A 98 -18.81 9.20 -9.00
CA ILE A 98 -19.93 8.92 -8.07
C ILE A 98 -19.54 9.09 -6.60
N LEU A 99 -18.25 9.26 -6.28
CA LEU A 99 -17.75 9.42 -4.91
C LEU A 99 -17.58 10.89 -4.52
N SER A 100 -17.77 11.81 -5.47
CA SER A 100 -17.90 13.24 -5.19
C SER A 100 -19.16 13.51 -4.39
N LYS A 101 -19.02 14.15 -3.23
CA LYS A 101 -20.17 14.81 -2.58
C LYS A 101 -20.76 15.83 -3.56
N LYS A 102 -21.95 15.54 -4.08
CA LYS A 102 -22.74 16.49 -4.85
C LYS A 102 -23.38 17.46 -3.84
N GLY A 103 -22.73 18.60 -3.61
CA GLY A 103 -23.25 19.71 -2.81
C GLY A 103 -22.75 19.77 -1.36
N GLU A 104 -21.66 20.53 -1.17
CA GLU A 104 -21.47 21.44 -0.03
C GLU A 104 -21.14 22.82 -0.60
#